data_AF-J5JG16-F1
#
_entry.id   AF-J5JG16-F1
#
_cell.length_a   1.000
_cell.length_b   1.000
_cell.length_c   1.000
_cell.angle_alpha   90.00
_cell.angle_beta   90.00
_cell.angle_gamma   90.00
#
_symmetry.space_group_name_H-M   'P 1'
#
loop_
_entity.id
_entity.type
_entity.pdbx_description
1 polymer ?
#
loop_
_entity_poly.entity_id
_entity_poly.type
_entity_poly.pdbx_seq_one_letter_code
_entity_poly.pdbx_strand_id
1 'polypeptide(L)' 'MKFVAVIFAVVTVASSMPMEQQKCGGFCTAEYDPIKCTNGIVYGNACELAKAKDCNPRAFDGVTCSSGAQE' A
#
# COMPACT_ATOMS: atom_id res chain seq x y z
N MET A 1 3.07 58.62 4.97
CA MET A 1 2.61 58.31 6.35
C MET A 1 1.31 57.54 6.18
N LYS A 2 1.02 56.33 6.68
CA LYS A 2 1.54 55.45 7.72
C LYS A 2 0.70 54.14 7.47
N PHE A 3 1.14 52.89 7.42
CA PHE A 3 1.95 52.07 8.30
C PHE A 3 2.34 50.78 7.55
N VAL A 4 3.55 50.31 7.79
CA VAL A 4 4.04 48.96 7.45
C VAL A 4 3.37 47.95 8.40
N ALA A 5 3.26 46.69 7.92
CA ALA A 5 3.02 45.44 8.66
C ALA A 5 1.57 44.95 8.75
N VAL A 6 1.24 43.95 7.93
CA VAL A 6 0.75 42.67 8.46
C VAL A 6 1.43 41.53 7.68
N ILE A 7 2.61 41.18 8.17
CA ILE A 7 3.17 39.83 8.30
C ILE A 7 2.49 38.74 7.46
N PHE A 8 3.25 38.15 6.54
CA PHE A 8 2.96 36.85 5.91
C PHE A 8 2.66 35.83 7.02
N ALA A 9 1.38 35.67 7.36
CA ALA A 9 0.91 34.53 8.14
C ALA A 9 0.83 33.34 7.18
N VAL A 10 1.98 32.94 6.63
CA VAL A 10 2.18 31.56 6.20
C VAL A 10 2.35 30.77 7.49
N VAL A 11 1.24 30.62 8.20
CA VAL A 11 1.11 29.47 9.08
C VAL A 11 0.97 28.33 8.11
N THR A 12 2.09 27.69 7.77
CA THR A 12 2.06 26.39 7.12
C THR A 12 1.21 25.53 8.02
N VAL A 13 -0.07 25.38 7.68
CA VAL A 13 -0.92 24.38 8.31
C VAL A 13 -0.15 23.08 8.09
N ALA A 14 0.42 22.56 9.17
CA ALA A 14 0.97 21.22 9.21
C ALA A 14 -0.25 20.33 9.04
N SER A 15 -0.64 20.12 7.79
CA SER A 15 -1.72 19.22 7.42
C SER A 15 -1.24 17.83 7.83
N SER A 16 -1.60 17.41 9.03
CA SER A 16 -1.57 16.00 9.41
C SER A 16 -2.64 15.32 8.55
N MET A 17 -2.27 15.00 7.31
CA MET A 17 -3.06 14.13 6.45
C MET A 17 -3.33 12.88 7.29
N PRO A 18 -4.59 12.47 7.47
CA PRO A 18 -4.86 11.20 8.11
C PRO A 18 -4.12 10.15 7.26
N MET A 19 -3.16 9.45 7.87
CA MET A 19 -2.70 8.18 7.36
C MET A 19 -3.97 7.35 7.24
N GLU A 20 -4.51 7.25 6.03
CA GLU A 20 -5.59 6.32 5.74
C GLU A 20 -5.06 4.98 6.22
N GLN A 21 -5.60 4.50 7.33
CA GLN A 21 -5.21 3.22 7.89
C GLN A 21 -5.61 2.20 6.82
N GLN A 22 -4.63 1.75 6.03
CA GLN A 22 -4.87 0.74 5.00
C GLN A 22 -5.59 -0.41 5.68
N LYS A 23 -6.86 -0.59 5.31
CA LYS A 23 -7.72 -1.61 5.91
C LYS A 23 -7.20 -2.94 5.41
N CYS A 24 -6.26 -3.51 6.15
CA CYS A 24 -5.78 -4.87 5.96
C CYS A 24 -6.90 -5.83 6.39
N GLY A 25 -7.90 -6.01 5.53
CA GLY A 25 -9.10 -6.76 5.86
C GLY A 25 -9.84 -7.20 4.60
N GLY A 26 -10.22 -8.46 4.59
CA GLY A 26 -10.89 -9.11 3.46
C GLY A 26 -10.84 -10.62 3.65
N PHE A 27 -11.93 -11.30 3.31
CA PHE A 27 -11.96 -12.76 3.29
C PHE A 27 -11.66 -13.23 1.87
N CYS A 28 -10.75 -14.19 1.77
CA CYS A 28 -10.52 -14.91 0.52
C CYS A 28 -11.22 -16.27 0.59
N THR A 29 -11.63 -16.78 -0.56
CA THR A 29 -12.06 -18.17 -0.67
C THR A 29 -10.87 -19.10 -0.41
N ALA A 30 -11.17 -20.35 -0.06
CA ALA A 30 -10.15 -21.39 0.15
C ALA A 30 -9.67 -22.06 -1.15
N GLU A 31 -9.92 -21.43 -2.31
CA GLU A 31 -9.47 -21.90 -3.61
C GLU A 31 -7.95 -21.81 -3.69
N TYR A 32 -7.31 -22.80 -4.32
CA TYR A 32 -5.86 -22.88 -4.40
C TYR A 32 -5.37 -22.73 -5.85
N ASP A 33 -4.89 -21.53 -6.16
CA ASP A 33 -4.26 -21.14 -7.42
C ASP A 33 -2.93 -20.43 -7.12
N PRO A 34 -1.82 -21.17 -6.95
CA PRO A 34 -0.63 -20.64 -6.30
C PRO A 34 0.09 -19.59 -7.15
N ILE A 35 0.48 -18.50 -6.50
CA ILE A 35 1.26 -17.40 -7.09
C ILE A 35 2.61 -17.35 -6.41
N LYS A 36 3.68 -17.52 -7.20
CA LYS A 36 5.07 -17.48 -6.71
C LYS A 36 5.67 -16.11 -6.93
N CYS A 37 6.33 -15.59 -5.90
CA CYS A 37 7.02 -14.32 -5.95
C CYS A 37 8.55 -14.48 -5.91
N THR A 38 9.29 -13.50 -6.44
CA THR A 38 10.77 -13.49 -6.48
C THR A 38 11.42 -13.46 -5.09
N ASN A 39 10.68 -13.05 -4.06
CA ASN A 39 11.09 -13.10 -2.67
C ASN A 39 10.89 -14.48 -2.01
N GLY A 40 10.46 -15.50 -2.77
CA GLY A 40 10.25 -16.86 -2.28
C GLY A 40 8.91 -17.10 -1.58
N ILE A 41 8.05 -16.08 -1.45
CA ILE A 41 6.71 -16.23 -0.89
C ILE A 41 5.78 -16.82 -1.96
N VAL A 42 4.94 -17.77 -1.53
CA VAL A 42 3.86 -18.33 -2.36
C VAL A 42 2.52 -17.95 -1.73
N TYR A 43 1.66 -17.31 -2.50
CA TYR A 43 0.30 -16.97 -2.09
C TYR A 43 -0.67 -18.04 -2.60
N GLY A 44 -1.63 -18.46 -1.77
CA GLY A 44 -2.54 -19.55 -2.10
C GLY A 44 -3.48 -19.22 -3.26
N ASN A 45 -3.81 -17.95 -3.45
CA ASN A 45 -4.56 -17.45 -4.59
C ASN A 45 -4.34 -15.93 -4.81
N ALA A 46 -4.91 -15.40 -5.90
CA ALA A 46 -4.84 -13.98 -6.25
C ALA A 46 -5.43 -13.05 -5.18
N CYS A 47 -6.48 -13.47 -4.46
CA CYS A 47 -7.06 -12.69 -3.38
C CYS A 47 -6.07 -12.55 -2.22
N GLU A 48 -5.39 -13.63 -1.82
CA GLU A 48 -4.40 -13.58 -0.75
C GLU A 48 -3.20 -12.69 -1.10
N LEU A 49 -2.75 -12.71 -2.35
CA LEU A 49 -1.72 -11.80 -2.83
C LEU A 49 -2.17 -10.34 -2.77
N ALA A 50 -3.38 -10.04 -3.26
CA ALA A 50 -3.92 -8.68 -3.26
C ALA A 50 -4.04 -8.14 -1.82
N LYS A 51 -4.60 -8.95 -0.92
CA LYS A 51 -4.66 -8.64 0.51
C LYS A 51 -3.28 -8.32 1.07
N ALA A 52 -2.26 -9.13 0.79
CA ALA A 52 -0.92 -8.89 1.29
C ALA A 52 -0.31 -7.57 0.77
N LYS A 53 -0.55 -7.22 -0.51
CA LYS A 53 -0.14 -5.93 -1.10
C LYS A 53 -0.80 -4.74 -0.41
N ASP A 54 -2.09 -4.85 -0.12
CA ASP A 54 -2.86 -3.81 0.55
C ASP A 54 -2.48 -3.66 2.04
N CYS A 55 -2.02 -4.75 2.67
CA CYS A 55 -1.58 -4.73 4.06
C CYS A 55 -0.14 -4.22 4.24
N ASN A 56 0.74 -4.51 3.28
CA ASN A 56 2.15 -4.17 3.36
C ASN A 56 2.75 -3.91 1.97
N PRO A 57 2.47 -2.74 1.37
CA PRO A 57 2.96 -2.43 0.02
C PRO A 57 4.50 -2.39 -0.06
N ARG A 58 5.19 -2.08 1.04
CA ARG A 58 6.67 -2.05 1.10
C ARG A 58 7.30 -3.43 0.93
N ALA A 59 6.61 -4.50 1.32
CA ALA A 59 7.11 -5.86 1.12
C ALA A 59 7.18 -6.28 -0.36
N PHE A 60 6.61 -5.48 -1.26
CA PHE A 60 6.56 -5.75 -2.69
C PHE A 60 7.48 -4.84 -3.53
N ASP A 61 8.27 -3.96 -2.92
CA ASP A 61 9.23 -3.14 -3.65
C ASP A 61 10.28 -4.03 -4.33
N GLY A 62 10.31 -4.03 -5.67
CA GLY A 62 11.16 -4.93 -6.47
C GLY A 62 10.72 -6.41 -6.47
N VAL A 63 9.56 -6.76 -5.94
CA VAL A 63 9.05 -8.14 -5.93
C VAL A 63 8.13 -8.37 -7.13
N THR A 64 8.46 -9.36 -7.94
CA THR A 64 7.59 -9.83 -9.05
C THR A 64 6.89 -11.10 -8.62
N CYS A 65 5.59 -11.21 -8.93
CA CYS A 65 4.78 -12.38 -8.62
C CYS A 65 4.07 -12.88 -9.88
N SER A 66 4.17 -14.18 -10.16
CA SER A 66 3.52 -14.84 -11.29
C SER A 66 2.62 -15.97 -10.80
N SER A 67 1.38 -16.05 -11.29
CA SER A 67 0.57 -17.26 -11.12
C SER A 67 1.30 -18.44 -11.76
N GLY A 68 1.20 -19.62 -11.15
CA GLY A 68 1.93 -20.82 -11.54
C GLY A 68 1.65 -21.40 -12.93
N ALA A 69 1.19 -20.59 -13.89
CA ALA A 69 1.02 -20.93 -15.30
C ALA A 69 2.21 -20.45 -16.18
N GLN A 70 3.41 -20.36 -15.63
CA GLN A 70 4.62 -20.26 -16.46
C GLN A 70 5.17 -21.68 -16.66
N GLU A 71 4.74 -22.31 -17.75
CA GLU A 71 5.55 -23.29 -18.48
C GLU A 71 6.81 -22.61 -19.05
#